data_AF-A0A397L949-F1
#
_entry.id   AF-A0A397L949-F1
#
_cell.length_a   1.000
_cell.length_b   1.000
_cell.length_c   1.000
_cell.angle_alpha   90.00
_cell.angle_beta   90.00
_cell.angle_gamma   90.00
#
_symmetry.space_group_name_H-M   'P 1'
#
loop_
_entity.id
_entity.type
_entity.pdbx_description
1 polymer ?
#
loop_
_entity_poly.entity_id
_entity_poly.type
_entity_poly.pdbx_seq_one_letter_code
_entity_poly.pdbx_strand_id
1 'polypeptide(L)'
;SWSSQVVGKYGGYDSVSLDQKKCSCKYFDHMKIPCGHAMLAADNLGVPYDTLVGHWYKTEAWRETYADVISPIGDPRDEDIPEEVMNKVLMPPVTKRPAGRRKTKRFLSTGEIPGPNKKAVPNKCGRCRGTGHNRTNCTVPLK
;
A
#
# COMPACT_ATOMS: atom_id res chain seq x y z
N SER A 1 -9.53 35.67 3.90
CA SER A 1 -9.23 34.69 2.84
C SER A 1 -8.63 33.45 3.49
N TRP A 2 -9.04 32.23 3.13
CA TRP A 2 -8.50 30.95 3.65
C TRP A 2 -7.27 30.47 2.88
N SER A 3 -6.66 31.39 2.13
CA SER A 3 -5.43 31.18 1.37
C SER A 3 -4.23 31.69 2.17
N SER A 4 -3.19 30.87 2.30
CA SER A 4 -1.95 31.21 3.00
C SER A 4 -0.74 30.79 2.19
N GLN A 5 0.37 31.48 2.41
CA GLN A 5 1.67 31.09 1.87
C GLN A 5 2.52 30.55 3.01
N VAL A 6 3.07 29.36 2.85
CA VAL A 6 3.93 28.71 3.86
C VAL A 6 5.29 28.41 3.26
N VAL A 7 6.32 28.45 4.10
CA VAL A 7 7.68 28.11 3.69
C VAL A 7 7.80 26.59 3.62
N GLY A 8 8.03 26.07 2.42
CA GLY A 8 8.24 24.66 2.15
C GLY A 8 9.62 24.17 2.61
N LYS A 9 9.81 22.85 2.64
CA LYS A 9 11.03 22.19 3.14
C LYS A 9 12.33 22.65 2.45
N TYR A 10 12.26 23.10 1.19
CA TYR A 10 13.41 23.51 0.40
C TYR A 10 13.62 25.03 0.35
N GLY A 11 12.97 25.78 1.24
CA GLY A 11 13.04 27.25 1.27
C GLY A 11 12.20 27.96 0.19
N GLY A 12 11.51 27.20 -0.66
CA GLY A 12 10.49 27.72 -1.57
C GLY A 12 9.19 28.04 -0.83
N TYR A 13 8.32 28.84 -1.46
CA TYR A 13 7.00 29.13 -0.93
C TYR A 13 5.95 28.22 -1.55
N ASP A 14 5.12 27.63 -0.70
CA ASP A 14 3.97 26.84 -1.11
C ASP A 14 2.68 27.62 -0.84
N SER A 15 1.81 27.68 -1.86
CA SER A 15 0.48 28.27 -1.72
C SER A 15 -0.50 27.21 -1.26
N VAL A 16 -1.28 27.54 -0.24
CA VAL A 16 -2.27 26.67 0.37
C VAL A 16 -3.62 27.39 0.37
N SER A 17 -4.67 26.69 -0.02
CA SER A 17 -6.06 27.13 0.12
C SER A 17 -6.80 26.05 0.91
N LEU A 18 -7.10 26.36 2.18
CA LEU A 18 -7.70 25.41 3.11
C LEU A 18 -9.17 25.13 2.76
N ASP A 19 -9.89 26.15 2.30
CA ASP A 19 -11.28 26.08 1.86
C ASP A 19 -11.46 25.13 0.65
N GLN A 20 -10.60 25.26 -0.36
CA GLN A 20 -10.63 24.40 -1.54
C GLN A 20 -9.95 23.05 -1.33
N LYS A 21 -9.33 22.84 -0.16
CA LYS A 21 -8.46 21.69 0.13
C LYS A 21 -7.39 21.52 -0.94
N LYS A 22 -6.64 22.60 -1.20
CA LYS A 22 -5.61 22.67 -2.24
C LYS A 22 -4.26 23.14 -1.74
N CYS A 23 -3.20 22.62 -2.34
CA CYS A 23 -1.83 23.04 -2.10
C CYS A 23 -0.98 22.92 -3.38
N SER A 24 -0.04 23.82 -3.59
CA SER A 24 0.97 23.76 -4.66
C SER A 24 1.72 22.43 -4.73
N CYS A 25 1.92 21.73 -3.59
CA CYS A 25 2.52 20.39 -3.56
C CYS A 25 1.65 19.27 -4.15
N LYS A 26 0.40 19.56 -4.54
CA LYS A 26 -0.61 18.64 -5.11
C LYS A 26 -1.07 17.49 -4.23
N TYR A 27 -0.40 17.22 -3.11
CA TYR A 27 -0.84 16.20 -2.17
C TYR A 27 -2.24 16.49 -1.64
N PHE A 28 -2.49 17.72 -1.19
CA PHE A 28 -3.81 18.08 -0.66
C PHE A 28 -4.89 18.07 -1.75
N ASP A 29 -4.54 18.44 -2.99
CA ASP A 29 -5.44 18.41 -4.15
C ASP A 29 -5.94 16.98 -4.41
N HIS A 30 -5.05 16.00 -4.44
CA HIS A 30 -5.37 14.61 -4.80
C HIS A 30 -5.89 13.78 -3.63
N MET A 31 -5.17 13.82 -2.50
CA MET A 31 -5.50 12.98 -1.36
C MET A 31 -6.64 13.55 -0.54
N LYS A 32 -6.93 14.86 -0.62
CA LYS A 32 -7.88 15.56 0.27
C LYS A 32 -7.59 15.36 1.77
N ILE A 33 -6.36 15.00 2.08
CA ILE A 33 -5.81 14.91 3.43
C ILE A 33 -4.82 16.07 3.57
N PRO A 34 -4.85 16.84 4.68
CA PRO A 34 -3.91 17.93 4.88
C PRO A 34 -2.46 17.46 4.71
N CYS A 35 -1.73 18.09 3.80
CA CYS A 35 -0.28 17.93 3.72
C CYS A 35 0.40 18.75 4.82
N GLY A 36 1.70 18.56 5.05
CA GLY A 36 2.44 19.34 6.05
C GLY A 36 2.31 20.86 5.86
N HIS A 37 2.23 21.34 4.62
CA HIS A 37 1.97 22.75 4.31
C HIS A 37 0.58 23.22 4.75
N ALA A 38 -0.45 22.38 4.52
CA ALA A 38 -1.80 22.67 4.93
C ALA A 38 -1.96 22.63 6.45
N MET A 39 -1.26 21.73 7.14
CA MET A 39 -1.22 21.70 8.61
C MET A 39 -0.62 22.99 9.19
N LEU A 40 0.52 23.44 8.64
CA LEU A 40 1.12 24.72 9.05
C LEU A 40 0.20 25.92 8.81
N ALA A 41 -0.49 25.96 7.66
CA ALA A 41 -1.47 27.00 7.38
C ALA A 41 -2.67 26.95 8.34
N ALA A 42 -3.10 25.73 8.70
CA ALA A 42 -4.19 25.51 9.65
C ALA A 42 -3.82 25.97 11.07
N ASP A 43 -2.59 25.68 11.52
CA ASP A 43 -2.07 26.13 12.82
C ASP A 43 -2.08 27.65 12.93
N ASN A 44 -1.61 28.33 11.89
CA ASN A 44 -1.58 29.80 11.84
C ASN A 44 -2.98 30.43 11.89
N LEU A 45 -4.00 29.71 11.40
CA LEU A 45 -5.39 30.18 11.35
C LEU A 45 -6.26 29.61 12.49
N GLY A 46 -5.71 28.75 13.35
CA GLY A 46 -6.46 28.07 14.41
C GLY A 46 -7.55 27.13 13.89
N VAL A 47 -7.39 26.58 12.69
CA VAL A 47 -8.37 25.68 12.07
C VAL A 47 -8.08 24.25 12.49
N PRO A 48 -9.05 23.51 13.05
CA PRO A 48 -8.82 22.14 13.47
C PRO A 48 -8.72 21.21 12.24
N TYR A 49 -7.76 20.28 12.28
CA TYR A 49 -7.38 19.51 11.08
C TYR A 49 -8.47 18.56 10.57
N ASP A 50 -9.33 18.07 11.46
CA ASP A 50 -10.47 17.21 11.15
C ASP A 50 -11.44 17.86 10.15
N THR A 51 -11.61 19.18 10.22
CA THR A 51 -12.45 19.95 9.29
C THR A 51 -11.86 20.05 7.88
N LEU A 52 -10.53 19.87 7.76
CA LEU A 52 -9.80 19.99 6.50
C LEU A 52 -9.75 18.67 5.72
N VAL A 53 -10.07 17.55 6.36
CA VAL A 53 -10.12 16.25 5.73
C VAL A 53 -11.31 16.17 4.74
N GLY A 54 -11.08 15.55 3.59
CA GLY A 54 -12.09 15.34 2.56
C GLY A 54 -13.27 14.50 3.04
N HIS A 55 -14.44 14.75 2.47
CA HIS A 55 -15.70 14.07 2.81
C HIS A 55 -15.57 12.53 2.84
N TRP A 56 -14.92 11.95 1.83
CA TRP A 56 -14.80 10.49 1.66
C TRP A 56 -14.00 9.77 2.75
N TYR A 57 -13.26 10.49 3.59
CA TYR A 57 -12.53 9.91 4.72
C TYR A 57 -13.28 10.06 6.05
N LYS A 58 -14.49 10.64 6.05
CA LYS A 58 -15.31 10.78 7.26
C LYS A 58 -16.07 9.50 7.54
N THR A 59 -16.30 9.25 8.83
CA THR A 59 -17.09 8.10 9.29
C THR A 59 -18.53 8.16 8.78
N GLU A 60 -19.09 9.36 8.60
CA GLU A 60 -20.41 9.58 8.02
C GLU A 60 -20.51 9.00 6.60
N ALA A 61 -19.61 9.43 5.69
CA ALA A 61 -19.55 8.92 4.33
C ALA A 61 -19.33 7.39 4.28
N TRP A 62 -18.50 6.86 5.17
CA TRP A 62 -18.31 5.41 5.28
C TRP A 62 -19.60 4.69 5.70
N ARG A 63 -20.31 5.19 6.71
CA ARG A 63 -21.60 4.60 7.14
C ARG A 63 -22.65 4.65 6.04
N GLU A 64 -22.76 5.77 5.34
CA GLU A 64 -23.69 5.94 4.23
C GLU A 64 -23.41 4.95 3.09
N THR A 65 -22.12 4.73 2.77
CA THR A 65 -21.73 3.78 1.72
C THR A 65 -22.17 2.34 2.02
N TYR A 66 -22.29 1.99 3.31
CA TYR A 66 -22.69 0.66 3.78
C TYR A 66 -24.09 0.65 4.43
N ALA A 67 -24.87 1.72 4.28
CA ALA A 67 -26.20 1.81 4.87
C ALA A 67 -27.18 0.86 4.17
N ASP A 68 -26.97 0.64 2.88
CA ASP A 68 -27.79 -0.25 2.06
C ASP A 68 -27.35 -1.72 2.19
N VAL A 69 -28.28 -2.62 1.86
CA VAL A 69 -28.03 -4.06 1.88
C VAL A 69 -27.00 -4.41 0.80
N ILE A 70 -25.84 -4.91 1.23
CA ILE A 70 -24.88 -5.55 0.34
C ILE A 70 -25.37 -6.96 0.08
N SER A 71 -26.00 -7.17 -1.07
CA SER A 71 -26.37 -8.51 -1.52
C SER A 71 -25.13 -9.37 -1.67
N PRO A 72 -25.08 -10.57 -1.08
CA PRO A 72 -24.02 -11.52 -1.40
C PRO A 72 -24.09 -11.81 -2.90
N ILE A 73 -22.92 -11.99 -3.52
CA ILE A 73 -22.85 -12.58 -4.85
C ILE A 73 -23.50 -13.96 -4.73
N GLY A 74 -24.38 -14.29 -5.68
CA GLY A 74 -25.03 -15.60 -5.74
C GLY A 74 -24.00 -16.72 -5.77
N ASP A 75 -24.40 -17.94 -5.41
CA ASP A 75 -23.52 -19.07 -5.64
C ASP A 75 -23.23 -19.14 -7.15
N PRO A 76 -21.96 -19.21 -7.58
CA PRO A 76 -21.64 -19.34 -9.00
C PRO A 76 -22.30 -20.55 -9.67
N ARG A 77 -22.75 -21.54 -8.89
CA ARG A 77 -23.52 -22.72 -9.36
C ARG A 77 -24.97 -22.41 -9.66
N ASP A 78 -25.52 -21.35 -9.07
CA ASP A 78 -26.92 -20.91 -9.24
C ASP A 78 -27.05 -19.84 -10.32
N GLU A 79 -25.94 -19.38 -10.91
CA GLU A 79 -25.95 -18.42 -12.01
C GLU A 79 -26.08 -19.12 -13.36
N ASP A 80 -26.99 -18.64 -14.20
CA ASP A 80 -27.14 -19.10 -15.58
C ASP A 80 -26.03 -18.50 -16.45
N ILE A 81 -24.95 -19.27 -16.64
CA ILE A 81 -23.79 -18.86 -17.44
C ILE A 81 -24.08 -19.17 -18.92
N PRO A 82 -24.08 -18.17 -19.82
CA PRO A 82 -24.28 -18.40 -21.25
C PRO A 82 -23.33 -19.46 -21.80
N GLU A 83 -23.85 -20.32 -22.68
CA GLU A 83 -23.11 -21.46 -23.25
C GLU A 83 -21.80 -21.04 -23.92
N GLU A 84 -21.77 -19.85 -24.52
CA GLU A 84 -20.59 -19.24 -25.14
C GLU A 84 -19.45 -18.96 -24.15
N VAL A 85 -19.78 -18.62 -22.89
CA VAL A 85 -18.79 -18.34 -21.83
C VAL A 85 -18.33 -19.65 -21.20
N MET A 86 -19.25 -20.57 -20.93
CA MET A 86 -18.95 -21.89 -20.36
C MET A 86 -18.03 -22.70 -21.27
N ASN A 87 -18.25 -22.63 -22.59
CA ASN A 87 -17.43 -23.31 -23.59
C ASN A 87 -16.14 -22.55 -23.94
N LYS A 88 -15.89 -21.38 -23.33
CA LYS A 88 -14.72 -20.57 -23.62
C LYS A 88 -13.48 -21.15 -22.96
N VAL A 89 -12.63 -21.77 -23.77
CA VAL A 89 -11.32 -22.23 -23.33
C VAL A 89 -10.37 -21.02 -23.22
N LEU A 90 -10.08 -20.59 -21.99
CA LEU A 90 -9.07 -19.56 -21.73
C LEU A 90 -7.68 -20.19 -21.80
N MET A 91 -6.96 -19.88 -22.87
CA MET A 91 -5.54 -20.23 -22.97
C MET A 91 -4.73 -19.36 -21.99
N PRO A 92 -3.71 -19.93 -21.32
CA PRO A 92 -2.80 -19.12 -20.53
C PRO A 92 -2.17 -18.04 -21.42
N PRO A 93 -1.93 -16.83 -20.88
CA PRO A 93 -1.28 -15.78 -21.65
C PRO A 93 0.05 -16.31 -22.18
N VAL A 94 0.36 -16.00 -23.43
CA VAL A 94 1.62 -16.39 -24.08
C VAL A 94 2.74 -15.54 -23.51
N THR A 95 3.14 -15.84 -22.27
CA THR A 95 4.24 -15.15 -21.60
C THR A 95 5.54 -15.89 -21.86
N LYS A 96 6.47 -15.25 -22.56
CA LYS A 96 7.87 -15.69 -22.58
C LYS A 96 8.60 -15.05 -21.41
N ARG A 97 9.38 -15.84 -20.67
CA ARG A 97 10.32 -15.28 -19.71
C ARG A 97 11.35 -14.44 -20.46
N PRO A 98 11.66 -13.21 -20.03
CA PRO A 98 12.72 -12.43 -20.65
C PRO A 98 14.05 -13.17 -20.54
N ALA A 99 14.88 -13.05 -21.56
CA ALA A 99 16.22 -13.63 -21.56
C ALA A 99 17.05 -13.03 -20.41
N GLY A 100 17.79 -13.86 -19.68
CA GLY A 100 18.71 -13.41 -18.64
C GLY A 100 18.65 -14.20 -17.33
N ARG A 101 19.50 -13.79 -16.37
CA ARG A 101 19.62 -14.42 -15.06
C ARG A 101 18.37 -14.13 -14.22
N ARG A 102 17.79 -15.18 -13.64
CA ARG A 102 16.69 -15.03 -12.66
C ARG A 102 17.17 -14.20 -11.47
N LYS A 103 16.39 -13.19 -11.08
CA LYS A 103 16.64 -12.47 -9.83
C LYS A 103 16.42 -13.42 -8.66
N THR A 104 17.40 -13.50 -7.76
CA THR A 104 17.33 -14.31 -6.54
C THR A 104 16.71 -13.56 -5.38
N LYS A 105 16.65 -12.23 -5.45
CA LYS A 105 16.04 -11.36 -4.44
C LYS A 105 14.69 -10.85 -4.93
N ARG A 106 13.70 -10.85 -4.02
CA ARG A 106 12.38 -10.25 -4.21
C ARG A 106 12.51 -8.73 -4.38
N PHE A 107 11.62 -8.11 -5.16
CA PHE A 107 11.45 -6.65 -5.16
C PHE A 107 10.69 -6.22 -3.91
N LEU A 108 11.20 -5.19 -3.25
CA LEU A 108 10.56 -4.60 -2.07
C LEU A 108 9.46 -3.64 -2.52
N SER A 109 8.33 -3.65 -1.82
CA SER A 109 7.24 -2.68 -2.03
C SER A 109 7.56 -1.34 -1.36
N THR A 110 6.83 -0.28 -1.75
CA THR A 110 6.92 1.02 -1.09
C THR A 110 6.65 0.88 0.41
N GLY A 111 7.62 1.27 1.25
CA GLY A 111 7.56 1.16 2.71
C GLY A 111 8.30 -0.05 3.30
N GLU A 112 8.71 -1.03 2.49
CA GLU A 112 9.55 -2.13 2.96
C GLU A 112 11.03 -1.70 2.98
N ILE A 113 11.53 -1.34 4.16
CA ILE A 113 12.95 -1.07 4.38
C ILE A 113 13.61 -2.40 4.77
N PRO A 114 14.59 -2.92 4.01
CA PRO A 114 15.27 -4.14 4.39
C PRO A 114 16.03 -3.87 5.69
N GLY A 115 15.55 -4.47 6.79
CA GLY A 115 16.19 -4.37 8.09
C GLY A 115 17.61 -4.95 8.06
N PRO A 116 18.43 -4.64 9.09
CA PRO A 116 19.74 -5.25 9.20
C PRO A 116 19.58 -6.77 9.19
N ASN A 117 20.32 -7.44 8.30
CA ASN A 117 20.34 -8.90 8.12
C ASN A 117 21.02 -9.60 9.31
N LYS A 118 20.66 -9.23 10.54
CA LYS A 118 21.13 -9.84 11.77
C LYS A 118 20.06 -10.82 12.20
N LYS A 119 20.11 -12.05 11.67
CA LYS A 119 19.49 -13.17 12.40
C LYS A 119 20.22 -13.24 13.74
N ALA A 120 19.57 -12.79 14.81
CA ALA A 120 20.12 -12.83 16.17
C ALA A 120 20.48 -14.27 16.59
N VAL A 121 19.79 -15.25 16.02
CA VAL A 121 20.03 -16.67 16.26
C VAL A 121 20.62 -17.31 15.00
N PRO A 122 21.84 -17.88 15.06
CA PRO A 122 22.39 -18.64 13.95
C PRO A 122 21.50 -19.86 13.67
N ASN A 123 21.22 -20.11 12.39
CA ASN A 123 20.47 -21.30 11.98
C ASN A 123 21.15 -22.56 12.55
N LYS A 124 20.38 -23.41 13.23
CA LYS A 124 20.82 -24.73 13.70
C LYS A 124 20.43 -25.79 12.67
N CYS A 125 21.34 -26.72 12.41
CA CYS A 125 21.09 -27.84 11.54
C CYS A 125 20.04 -28.78 12.16
N GLY A 126 18.94 -29.05 11.46
CA GLY A 126 17.89 -29.96 11.94
C GLY A 126 18.32 -31.44 12.05
N ARG A 127 19.56 -31.78 11.70
CA ARG A 127 20.13 -33.14 11.80
C ARG A 127 21.14 -33.26 12.93
N CYS A 128 22.26 -32.55 12.85
CA CYS A 128 23.33 -32.62 13.86
C CYS A 128 23.20 -31.58 14.98
N ARG A 129 22.22 -30.66 14.90
CA ARG A 129 22.00 -29.54 15.82
C ARG A 129 23.15 -28.52 15.90
N GLY A 130 24.21 -28.68 15.12
CA GLY A 130 25.30 -27.71 14.99
C GLY A 130 24.85 -26.41 14.30
N THR A 131 25.54 -25.31 14.60
CA THR A 131 25.30 -23.98 14.02
C THR A 131 26.14 -23.75 12.76
N GLY A 132 25.74 -22.81 11.92
CA GLY A 132 26.54 -22.36 10.75
C GLY A 132 26.29 -23.14 9.46
N HIS A 133 25.42 -24.16 9.48
CA HIS A 133 24.98 -24.87 8.29
C HIS A 133 23.53 -25.35 8.47
N ASN A 134 22.88 -25.73 7.37
CA ASN A 134 21.52 -26.28 7.35
C ASN A 134 21.55 -27.80 7.15
N ARG A 135 20.38 -28.45 7.19
CA ARG A 135 20.26 -29.92 7.01
C ARG A 135 20.82 -30.39 5.65
N THR A 136 20.68 -29.60 4.60
CA THR A 136 21.14 -29.97 3.24
C THR A 136 22.65 -29.98 3.11
N ASN A 137 23.37 -29.15 3.88
CA ASN A 137 24.82 -29.01 3.81
C ASN A 137 25.52 -29.66 5.02
N CYS A 138 24.85 -30.61 5.68
CA CYS A 138 25.37 -31.26 6.87
C CYS A 138 26.28 -32.43 6.48
N THR A 139 27.56 -32.34 6.89
CA THR A 139 28.59 -33.37 6.62
C THR A 139 28.60 -34.50 7.65
N VAL A 140 27.86 -34.37 8.75
CA VAL A 140 27.75 -35.43 9.76
C VAL A 140 26.99 -36.61 9.15
N PRO A 141 27.46 -37.87 9.25
CA PRO A 141 26.81 -39.06 8.68
C PRO A 141 25.43 -39.34 9.30
N LEU A 142 24.59 -40.12 8.61
CA LEU A 142 23.21 -40.38 9.05
C LEU A 142 23.34 -41.37 10.21
N LYS A 143 22.71 -41.07 11.34
CA LYS A 143 22.45 -42.08 12.36
C LYS A 143 21.26 -42.91 11.91
#